data_AF-A0A0S8HQF9-F1
#
_entry.id   AF-A0A0S8HQF9-F1
#
_cell.length_a   1.000
_cell.length_b   1.000
_cell.length_c   1.000
_cell.angle_alpha   90.00
_cell.angle_beta   90.00
_cell.angle_gamma   90.00
#
_symmetry.space_group_name_H-M   'P 1'
#
loop_
_entity.id
_entity.type
_entity.pdbx_description
1 polymer ?
#
loop_
_entity_poly.entity_id
_entity_poly.type
_entity_poly.pdbx_seq_one_letter_code
_entity_poly.pdbx_strand_id
1 'polypeptide(L)' 'MFTLHDGEWKFIDERGSGGWSYEVKETDPPGQLYYLSVDHGELTNLYNQYPDKDEEMKNLFQNYKKERRDRFD' A
#
# COMPACT_ATOMS: atom_id res chain seq x y z
N MET A 1 5.58 -9.24 1.01
CA MET A 1 5.21 -8.12 0.14
C MET A 1 4.06 -8.47 -0.79
N PHE A 2 2.83 -8.07 -0.41
CA PHE A 2 1.67 -8.04 -1.30
C PHE A 2 1.34 -6.58 -1.58
N THR A 3 1.21 -6.23 -2.86
CA THR A 3 0.79 -4.90 -3.30
C THR A 3 -0.58 -4.98 -3.93
N LEU A 4 -1.41 -3.98 -3.70
CA LEU A 4 -2.69 -3.80 -4.38
C LEU A 4 -2.55 -2.68 -5.40
N HIS A 5 -2.96 -2.93 -6.63
CA HIS A 5 -3.15 -1.91 -7.65
C HIS A 5 -4.64 -1.74 -7.89
N ASP A 6 -5.16 -0.54 -7.67
CA ASP A 6 -6.53 -0.16 -7.99
C ASP A 6 -6.51 1.06 -8.91
N GLY A 7 -6.67 0.80 -10.21
CA GLY A 7 -6.50 1.81 -11.25
C GLY A 7 -5.11 2.47 -11.18
N GLU A 8 -5.11 3.76 -10.87
CA GLU A 8 -3.91 4.59 -10.76
C GLU A 8 -3.28 4.58 -9.36
N TRP A 9 -3.90 3.91 -8.39
CA TRP A 9 -3.40 3.84 -7.02
C TRP A 9 -2.64 2.54 -6.77
N LYS A 10 -1.54 2.66 -6.03
CA LYS A 10 -0.80 1.52 -5.48
C LYS A 10 -0.81 1.59 -3.96
N PHE A 11 -1.16 0.48 -3.33
CA PHE A 11 -1.16 0.32 -1.88
C PHE A 11 -0.25 -0.82 -1.46
N ILE A 12 0.49 -0.60 -0.37
CA ILE A 12 1.38 -1.56 0.25
C ILE A 12 1.13 -1.56 1.75
N ASP A 13 0.71 -2.72 2.28
CA ASP A 13 0.45 -2.92 3.72
C ASP A 13 1.75 -3.27 4.48
N GLU A 14 2.83 -2.52 4.22
CA GLU A 14 4.14 -2.70 4.87
C GLU A 14 4.78 -1.33 5.17
N ARG A 15 5.46 -1.27 6.32
CA ARG A 15 6.15 -0.06 6.81
C ARG A 15 7.47 0.13 6.06
N GLY A 16 7.68 1.33 5.53
CA GLY A 16 8.89 1.73 4.80
C GLY A 16 9.01 1.10 3.40
N SER A 17 9.73 1.77 2.49
CA SER A 17 9.70 1.48 1.04
C SER A 17 10.33 0.16 0.61
N GLY A 18 10.94 -0.60 1.52
CA GLY A 18 11.54 -1.91 1.23
C GLY A 18 12.82 -1.83 0.38
N GLY A 19 13.39 -0.64 0.18
CA GLY A 19 14.68 -0.48 -0.52
C GLY A 19 15.84 -1.02 0.30
N TRP A 20 16.79 -1.70 -0.36
CA TRP A 20 17.99 -2.28 0.27
C TRP A 20 18.83 -1.32 1.11
N SER A 21 18.69 -0.01 0.88
CA SER A 21 19.42 1.06 1.56
C SER A 21 18.56 1.89 2.52
N TYR A 22 17.27 1.57 2.68
CA TYR A 22 16.37 2.34 3.54
C TYR A 22 16.10 1.57 4.84
N GLU A 23 16.56 2.14 5.97
CA GLU A 23 16.24 1.62 7.28
C GLU A 23 14.83 2.05 7.69
N VAL A 24 13.94 1.07 7.88
CA VAL A 24 12.58 1.30 8.35
C VAL A 24 12.60 1.83 9.78
N LYS A 25 11.97 2.98 10.00
CA LYS A 25 11.86 3.63 11.30
C LYS A 25 10.49 3.40 11.91
N GLU A 26 10.42 3.39 13.24
CA GLU A 26 9.15 3.37 13.96
C GLU A 26 8.28 4.60 13.65
N THR A 27 8.86 5.71 13.20
CA THR A 27 8.12 6.91 12.79
C THR A 27 7.57 6.83 11.36
N ASP A 28 7.97 5.83 10.57
CA ASP A 28 7.48 5.71 9.19
C ASP A 28 5.99 5.38 9.15
N PRO A 29 5.26 5.76 8.09
CA PRO A 29 3.86 5.37 7.95
C PRO A 29 3.74 3.84 7.95
N PRO A 30 2.74 3.27 8.65
CA PRO A 30 2.57 1.82 8.76
C PRO A 30 2.26 1.12 7.42
N GLY A 31 1.85 1.89 6.41
CA GLY A 31 1.74 1.42 5.03
C GLY A 31 2.18 2.49 4.03
N GLN A 32 2.04 2.18 2.74
CA GLN A 32 2.41 3.08 1.67
C GLN A 32 1.26 3.22 0.68
N LEU A 33 1.02 4.45 0.24
CA LEU A 33 0.01 4.79 -0.74
C LEU A 33 0.64 5.71 -1.79
N TYR A 34 0.56 5.31 -3.06
CA TYR A 34 1.11 6.06 -4.18
C TYR A 34 0.04 6.28 -5.24
N TYR A 35 0.00 7.50 -5.79
CA TYR A 35 -0.84 7.83 -6.93
C TYR A 35 0.02 7.85 -8.20
N LEU A 36 0.02 6.73 -8.91
CA LEU A 36 0.97 6.46 -9.99
C LEU A 36 0.78 7.36 -11.20
N SER A 37 -0.42 7.92 -11.44
CA SER A 37 -0.62 8.82 -12.58
C SER A 37 0.11 10.15 -12.45
N VAL A 38 0.43 10.56 -11.21
CA VAL A 38 1.22 11.76 -10.91
C VAL A 38 2.65 11.37 -10.52
N ASP A 39 2.83 10.27 -9.80
CA ASP A 39 4.11 9.81 -9.26
C ASP A 39 4.43 8.38 -9.69
N HIS A 40 4.84 8.24 -10.95
CA HIS A 40 5.29 6.96 -11.51
C HIS A 40 6.53 6.38 -10.79
N GLY A 41 7.27 7.22 -10.05
CA GLY A 41 8.50 6.85 -9.35
C GLY A 41 8.30 6.41 -7.90
N GLU A 42 7.07 6.46 -7.38
CA GLU A 42 6.74 6.08 -6.00
C GLU A 42 7.56 6.86 -4.96
N LEU A 43 7.81 8.14 -5.25
CA LEU A 43 8.67 9.01 -4.45
C LEU A 43 7.93 9.62 -3.25
N THR A 44 6.62 9.81 -3.36
CA THR A 44 5.80 10.50 -2.37
C THR A 44 4.79 9.55 -1.74
N ASN A 45 5.06 9.13 -0.50
CA ASN A 45 4.10 8.34 0.25
C ASN A 45 2.92 9.22 0.74
N LEU A 46 1.75 8.98 0.17
CA LEU A 46 0.50 9.69 0.43
C LEU A 46 -0.33 9.09 1.57
N TYR A 47 0.17 8.06 2.24
CA TYR A 47 -0.56 7.30 3.26
C TYR A 47 -1.18 8.18 4.35
N ASN A 48 -0.40 9.10 4.91
CA ASN A 48 -0.88 10.02 5.95
C ASN A 48 -1.67 11.23 5.39
N GLN A 49 -1.66 11.44 4.07
CA GLN A 49 -2.30 12.59 3.42
C GLN A 49 -3.73 12.29 2.97
N TYR A 50 -4.04 11.03 2.67
CA TYR A 50 -5.35 10.60 2.18
C TYR A 50 -5.89 9.44 3.03
N PRO A 51 -6.32 9.70 4.29
CA PRO A 51 -6.82 8.66 5.18
C PRO A 51 -8.03 7.91 4.62
N ASP A 52 -8.93 8.61 3.90
CA ASP A 52 -10.09 7.99 3.27
C ASP A 52 -9.68 6.98 2.18
N LYS A 53 -8.65 7.32 1.40
CA LYS A 53 -8.12 6.44 0.34
C LYS A 53 -7.34 5.26 0.93
N ASP A 54 -6.62 5.47 2.04
CA ASP A 54 -5.99 4.40 2.81
C ASP A 54 -7.03 3.38 3.29
N GLU A 55 -8.14 3.84 3.89
CA GLU A 55 -9.21 2.95 4.36
C GLU A 55 -9.85 2.15 3.20
N GLU A 56 -10.13 2.81 2.08
CA GLU A 56 -10.65 2.16 0.88
C GLU A 56 -9.72 1.05 0.37
N MET A 57 -8.43 1.37 0.21
CA MET A 57 -7.42 0.42 -0.29
C MET A 57 -7.20 -0.73 0.68
N LYS A 58 -7.22 -0.48 2.00
CA LYS A 58 -7.17 -1.53 3.03
C LYS A 58 -8.35 -2.48 2.93
N ASN A 59 -9.57 -1.94 2.79
CA ASN A 59 -10.77 -2.75 2.66
C ASN A 59 -10.73 -3.64 1.41
N LEU A 60 -10.34 -3.07 0.26
CA LEU A 60 -10.12 -3.83 -0.97
C LEU A 60 -9.06 -4.93 -0.77
N PHE A 61 -7.93 -4.59 -0.16
CA PHE A 61 -6.84 -5.54 0.08
C PHE A 61 -7.26 -6.71 0.98
N GLN A 62 -8.02 -6.46 2.05
CA GLN A 62 -8.53 -7.52 2.92
C GLN A 62 -9.55 -8.42 2.19
N ASN A 63 -10.41 -7.83 1.36
CA ASN A 63 -11.33 -8.61 0.53
C ASN A 63 -10.58 -9.53 -0.43
N TYR A 64 -9.55 -9.03 -1.13
CA TYR A 64 -8.71 -9.85 -2.00
C TYR A 64 -7.96 -10.97 -1.24
N LYS A 65 -7.45 -10.68 -0.05
CA LYS A 65 -6.81 -11.70 0.81
C LYS A 65 -7.80 -12.80 1.20
N LYS A 66 -9.03 -12.43 1.57
CA LYS A 66 -10.08 -13.37 1.93
C LYS A 66 -10.47 -14.26 0.75
N GLU A 67 -10.77 -13.65 -0.40
CA GLU A 67 -11.12 -14.40 -1.62
C GLU A 67 -10.03 -15.35 -2.08
N ARG A 68 -8.75 -14.98 -1.92
CA ARG A 68 -7.63 -15.88 -2.26
C ARG A 68 -7.51 -17.04 -1.28
N ARG A 69 -7.77 -16.83 0.01
CA ARG A 69 -7.73 -17.88 1.02
C ARG A 69 -8.84 -18.92 0.76
N ASP A 70 -10.04 -18.46 0.40
CA ASP A 70 -11.19 -19.31 0.12
C ASP A 70 -11.04 -20.19 -1.15
N ARG A 71 -10.00 -19.96 -1.97
CA ARG A 71 -9.71 -20.79 -3.17
C ARG A 71 -8.74 -21.94 -2.90
N PHE A 72 -8.19 -22.06 -1.70
CA PHE A 72 -7.22 -23.09 -1.33
C PHE A 72 -7.61 -23.89 -0.07
N ASP A 73 -8.81 -23.68 0.46
CA ASP A 73 -9.45 -24.52 1.49
C ASP A 73 -10.48 -25.49 0.85
#